data_AF-A0A969Q0C5-F1
#
_entry.id   AF-A0A969Q0C5-F1
#
_cell.length_a   1.000
_cell.length_b   1.000
_cell.length_c   1.000
_cell.angle_alpha   90.00
_cell.angle_beta   90.00
_cell.angle_gamma   90.00
#
_symmetry.space_group_name_H-M   'P 1'
#
loop_
_entity.id
_entity.type
_entity.pdbx_description
1 polymer ?
#
loop_
_entity_poly.entity_id
_entity_poly.type
_entity_poly.pdbx_seq_one_letter_code
_entity_poly.pdbx_strand_id
1 'polypeptide(L)'
;MATAQSYLAEGNYAWNAGIFFFKARALIDELTHHEPEMIEHVRAALQSGTTVDNVIGLDPHAFGQARSVSIDYALMEQTNKAAVVPVDMGLE
;
A
#
# COMPACT_ATOMS: atom_id res chain seq x y z
N MET A 1 -20.53 -8.72 -12.45
CA MET A 1 -20.52 -10.15 -12.06
C MET A 1 -19.81 -11.04 -13.07
N ALA A 2 -19.89 -10.78 -14.38
CA ALA A 2 -19.20 -11.57 -15.39
C ALA A 2 -17.68 -11.74 -15.13
N THR A 3 -16.97 -10.68 -14.76
CA THR A 3 -15.53 -10.73 -14.45
C THR A 3 -15.20 -11.59 -13.23
N ALA A 4 -15.97 -11.46 -12.14
CA ALA A 4 -15.76 -12.29 -10.95
C ALA A 4 -16.05 -13.77 -11.25
N GLN A 5 -17.08 -14.05 -12.06
CA GLN A 5 -17.40 -15.40 -12.51
C GLN A 5 -16.30 -16.00 -13.41
N SER A 6 -15.69 -15.19 -14.30
CA SER A 6 -14.58 -15.67 -15.13
C SER A 6 -13.36 -16.02 -14.28
N TYR A 7 -13.03 -15.22 -13.25
CA TYR A 7 -11.93 -15.53 -12.34
C TYR A 7 -12.12 -16.86 -11.60
N LEU A 8 -13.34 -17.14 -11.15
CA LEU A 8 -13.68 -18.43 -10.53
C LEU A 8 -13.59 -19.59 -11.54
N ALA A 9 -14.02 -19.37 -12.78
CA ALA A 9 -13.98 -20.38 -13.83
C ALA A 9 -12.55 -20.71 -14.31
N GLU A 10 -11.67 -19.70 -14.37
CA GLU A 10 -10.26 -19.87 -14.76
C GLU A 10 -9.43 -20.55 -13.65
N GLY A 11 -9.83 -20.41 -12.38
CA GLY A 11 -9.26 -21.16 -11.25
C GLY A 11 -7.83 -20.79 -10.87
N ASN A 12 -7.24 -19.78 -11.53
CA ASN A 12 -5.88 -19.27 -11.34
C ASN A 12 -5.84 -17.90 -10.62
N TYR A 13 -6.97 -17.43 -10.09
CA TYR A 13 -7.05 -16.22 -9.29
C TYR A 13 -7.18 -16.55 -7.81
N ALA A 14 -6.52 -15.75 -6.98
CA ALA A 14 -6.70 -15.73 -5.54
C ALA A 14 -7.35 -14.41 -5.11
N TRP A 15 -8.12 -14.43 -4.04
CA TRP A 15 -8.64 -13.22 -3.43
C TRP A 15 -7.53 -12.52 -2.64
N ASN A 16 -7.38 -11.21 -2.78
CA ASN A 16 -6.49 -10.45 -1.92
C ASN A 16 -7.13 -10.27 -0.53
N ALA A 17 -6.51 -10.84 0.50
CA ALA A 17 -6.97 -10.74 1.88
C ALA A 17 -6.72 -9.34 2.53
N GLY A 18 -6.05 -8.42 1.82
CA GLY A 18 -5.68 -7.11 2.35
C GLY A 18 -4.53 -7.15 3.36
N ILE A 19 -3.79 -8.27 3.41
CA ILE A 19 -2.64 -8.48 4.29
C ILE A 19 -1.37 -8.45 3.46
N PHE A 20 -0.41 -7.63 3.88
CA PHE A 20 0.85 -7.44 3.19
C PHE A 20 2.03 -7.64 4.13
N PHE A 21 3.11 -8.22 3.60
CA PHE A 21 4.37 -8.37 4.31
C PHE A 21 5.53 -7.94 3.42
N PHE A 22 6.30 -6.97 3.88
CA PHE A 22 7.43 -6.41 3.14
C PHE A 22 8.48 -5.86 4.10
N LYS A 23 9.72 -5.75 3.62
CA LYS A 23 10.74 -4.94 4.30
C LYS A 23 10.37 -3.47 4.12
N ALA A 24 10.42 -2.67 5.20
CA ALA A 24 10.09 -1.24 5.15
C ALA A 24 10.87 -0.49 4.05
N ARG A 25 12.17 -0.79 3.90
CA ARG A 25 13.00 -0.21 2.85
C ARG A 25 12.51 -0.54 1.45
N ALA A 26 12.13 -1.80 1.21
CA ALA A 26 11.63 -2.23 -0.10
C ALA A 26 10.31 -1.55 -0.46
N LEU A 27 9.39 -1.41 0.52
CA LEU A 27 8.15 -0.65 0.31
C LEU A 27 8.44 0.81 -0.07
N ILE A 28 9.31 1.48 0.68
CA ILE A 28 9.65 2.89 0.41
C ILE A 28 10.30 3.05 -0.95
N ASP A 29 11.23 2.17 -1.33
CA ASP A 29 11.91 2.23 -2.62
C ASP A 29 10.92 2.01 -3.79
N GLU A 30 10.00 1.04 -3.66
CA GLU A 30 8.97 0.81 -4.68
C GLU A 30 7.97 1.98 -4.76
N LEU A 31 7.48 2.52 -3.64
CA LEU A 31 6.61 3.69 -3.64
C LEU A 31 7.33 4.94 -4.17
N THR A 32 8.63 5.08 -3.93
CA THR A 32 9.41 6.19 -4.50
C THR A 32 9.47 6.08 -6.04
N HIS A 33 9.40 4.87 -6.59
CA HIS A 33 9.37 4.66 -8.03
C HIS A 33 7.96 4.86 -8.63
N HIS A 34 6.93 4.31 -7.99
CA HIS A 34 5.57 4.28 -8.53
C HIS A 34 4.71 5.50 -8.14
N GLU A 35 4.93 6.05 -6.94
CA GLU A 35 4.16 7.18 -6.38
C GLU A 35 5.13 8.23 -5.74
N PRO A 36 6.06 8.82 -6.53
CA PRO A 36 7.10 9.71 -6.01
C PRO A 36 6.53 10.93 -5.26
N GLU A 37 5.48 11.56 -5.79
CA GLU A 37 4.84 12.74 -5.17
C GLU A 37 4.25 12.41 -3.79
N MET A 38 3.63 11.23 -3.65
CA MET A 38 3.12 10.75 -2.36
C MET A 38 4.27 10.65 -1.34
N ILE A 39 5.40 10.07 -1.74
CA ILE A 39 6.57 9.96 -0.88
C ILE A 39 7.13 11.34 -0.50
N GLU A 40 7.17 12.29 -1.44
CA GLU A 40 7.61 13.65 -1.16
C GLU A 40 6.72 14.34 -0.12
N HIS A 41 5.40 14.28 -0.28
CA HIS A 41 4.44 14.86 0.65
C HIS A 41 4.50 14.21 2.04
N VAL A 42 4.59 12.87 2.11
CA VAL A 42 4.72 12.15 3.39
C VAL A 42 6.05 12.47 4.08
N ARG A 43 7.16 12.60 3.33
CA ARG A 43 8.46 13.03 3.89
C ARG A 43 8.39 14.46 4.42
N ALA A 44 7.79 15.38 3.67
CA ALA A 44 7.59 16.75 4.11
C ALA A 44 6.74 16.81 5.39
N ALA A 45 5.68 15.99 5.47
CA ALA A 45 4.82 15.91 6.64
C ALA A 45 5.53 15.37 7.88
N LEU A 46 6.43 14.40 7.71
CA LEU A 46 7.28 13.90 8.79
C LEU A 46 8.31 14.95 9.26
N GLN A 47 8.92 15.67 8.32
CA GLN A 47 9.95 16.68 8.62
C GLN A 47 9.39 17.92 9.33
N SER A 48 8.21 18.38 8.91
CA SER A 48 7.51 19.54 9.49
C SER A 48 6.60 19.15 10.66
N GLY A 49 6.53 17.86 11.00
CA GLY A 49 5.70 17.32 12.06
C GLY A 49 6.22 17.63 13.47
N THR A 50 5.57 17.03 14.45
CA THR A 50 5.94 17.15 15.87
C THR A 50 6.31 15.79 16.44
N THR A 51 7.14 15.78 17.49
CA THR A 51 7.39 14.58 18.27
C THR A 51 7.31 14.94 19.74
N VAL A 52 6.36 14.33 20.45
CA VAL A 52 6.12 14.55 21.89
C VAL A 52 5.95 13.19 22.53
N ASP A 53 6.74 12.88 23.56
CA ASP A 53 6.66 11.61 24.31
C ASP A 53 6.65 10.34 23.43
N ASN A 54 7.49 10.31 22.38
CA ASN A 54 7.57 9.25 21.37
C ASN A 54 6.33 9.09 20.46
N VAL A 55 5.41 10.06 20.48
CA VAL A 55 4.32 10.17 19.53
C VAL A 55 4.75 11.09 18.38
N ILE A 56 4.73 10.56 17.16
CA ILE A 56 5.02 11.33 15.94
C ILE A 56 3.71 11.87 15.38
N GLY A 57 3.56 13.19 15.35
CA GLY A 57 2.48 13.88 14.66
C GLY A 57 2.96 14.35 13.29
N LEU A 58 2.23 14.02 12.23
CA LEU A 58 2.50 14.54 10.88
C LEU A 58 1.97 15.96 10.73
N ASP A 59 2.67 16.81 9.97
CA ASP A 59 2.11 18.09 9.55
C ASP A 59 0.85 17.86 8.70
N PRO A 60 -0.32 18.39 9.10
CA PRO A 60 -1.58 18.08 8.45
C PRO A 60 -1.70 18.67 7.04
N HIS A 61 -1.07 19.82 6.80
CA HIS A 61 -1.14 20.46 5.48
C HIS A 61 -0.32 19.67 4.45
N ALA A 62 0.93 19.35 4.76
CA ALA A 62 1.80 18.55 3.91
C ALA A 62 1.25 17.12 3.72
N PHE A 63 0.75 16.49 4.78
CA PHE A 63 0.15 15.16 4.67
C PHE A 63 -1.13 15.17 3.82
N GLY A 64 -1.94 16.23 3.93
CA GLY A 64 -3.16 16.40 3.13
C GLY A 64 -2.92 16.58 1.62
N GLN A 65 -1.69 16.87 1.20
CA GLN A 65 -1.32 16.88 -0.23
C GLN A 65 -1.03 15.47 -0.76
N ALA A 66 -0.71 14.50 0.11
CA ALA A 66 -0.51 13.13 -0.31
C ALA A 66 -1.83 12.54 -0.83
N ARG A 67 -1.77 11.89 -1.99
CA ARG A 67 -2.94 11.28 -2.63
C ARG A 67 -3.57 10.23 -1.72
N SER A 68 -4.87 10.36 -1.47
CA SER A 68 -5.65 9.37 -0.72
C SER A 68 -6.05 8.20 -1.63
N VAL A 69 -5.22 7.16 -1.67
CA VAL A 69 -5.42 5.96 -2.49
C VAL A 69 -5.00 4.71 -1.70
N SER A 70 -5.64 3.56 -1.93
CA SER A 70 -5.23 2.31 -1.27
C SER A 70 -3.90 1.80 -1.81
N ILE A 71 -3.20 1.02 -0.99
CA ILE A 71 -1.92 0.41 -1.38
C ILE A 71 -2.06 -0.56 -2.57
N ASP A 72 -3.23 -1.17 -2.76
CA ASP A 72 -3.53 -2.02 -3.90
C ASP A 72 -3.31 -1.28 -5.22
N TYR A 73 -3.96 -0.11 -5.35
CA TYR A 73 -3.87 0.73 -6.55
C TYR A 73 -2.55 1.51 -6.62
N ALA A 74 -2.06 2.00 -5.49
CA ALA A 74 -0.84 2.80 -5.44
C ALA A 74 0.42 1.97 -5.75
N LEU A 75 0.39 0.66 -5.47
CA LEU A 75 1.58 -0.16 -5.60
C LEU A 75 1.34 -1.60 -6.06
N MET A 76 0.40 -2.34 -5.46
CA MET A 76 0.32 -3.80 -5.70
C MET A 76 -0.05 -4.15 -7.14
N GLU A 77 -0.85 -3.33 -7.81
CA GLU A 77 -1.17 -3.49 -9.24
C GLU A 77 -0.01 -3.07 -10.18
N GLN A 78 0.96 -2.31 -9.68
CA GLN A 78 2.03 -1.71 -10.49
C GLN A 78 3.38 -2.40 -10.32
N THR A 79 3.63 -3.02 -9.15
CA THR A 79 4.93 -3.60 -8.82
C THR A 79 5.18 -4.94 -9.51
N ASN A 80 6.40 -5.11 -10.03
CA ASN A 80 6.87 -6.38 -10.57
C ASN A 80 7.51 -7.29 -9.51
N LYS A 81 7.45 -6.92 -8.23
CA LYS A 81 8.08 -7.64 -7.11
C LYS A 81 7.07 -8.32 -6.18
N ALA A 82 5.81 -8.42 -6.60
CA ALA A 82 4.77 -9.07 -5.82
C ALA A 82 4.95 -10.60 -5.79
N ALA A 83 4.65 -11.20 -4.64
CA ALA A 83 4.51 -12.64 -4.48
C ALA A 83 3.28 -12.92 -3.61
N VAL A 84 2.55 -13.99 -3.92
CA VAL A 84 1.32 -14.38 -3.21
C VAL A 84 1.58 -15.68 -2.46
N VAL A 85 1.18 -15.70 -1.19
CA VAL A 85 1.20 -16.91 -0.35
C VAL A 85 -0.25 -17.33 -0.12
N PRO A 86 -0.68 -18.51 -0.61
CA PRO A 86 -2.00 -19.03 -0.28
C PRO A 86 -2.14 -19.19 1.23
N VAL A 87 -3.26 -18.73 1.77
CA VAL A 87 -3.54 -18.82 3.19
C VAL A 87 -4.95 -19.37 3.38
N ASP A 88 -5.08 -20.33 4.29
CA ASP A 88 -6.35 -20.77 4.82
C ASP A 88 -6.44 -20.25 6.26
N MET A 89 -7.25 -19.20 6.43
CA MET A 89 -7.44 -18.55 7.74
C MET A 89 -8.84 -18.79 8.32
N GLY A 90 -9.67 -19.64 7.69
CA GLY A 90 -11.06 -19.82 8.13
C GLY A 90 -11.86 -18.51 8.16
N LEU A 91 -11.57 -17.58 7.25
CA LEU A 91 -12.31 -16.33 7.11
C LEU A 91 -13.66 -16.64 6.45
N GLU A 92 -14.75 -16.42 7.18
CA GLU A 92 -16.15 -16.49 6.67
C GLU A 92 -16.51 -15.27 5.82
#